data_AF-A0A951V0I3-F1
#
_entry.id   AF-A0A951V0I3-F1
#
_cell.length_a   1.000
_cell.length_b   1.000
_cell.length_c   1.000
_cell.angle_alpha   90.00
_cell.angle_beta   90.00
_cell.angle_gamma   90.00
#
_symmetry.space_group_name_H-M   'P 1'
#
loop_
_entity.id
_entity.type
_entity.pdbx_description
1 polymer ?
#
loop_
_entity_poly.entity_id
_entity_poly.type
_entity_poly.pdbx_seq_one_letter_code
_entity_poly.pdbx_strand_id
1 'polypeptide(L)'
;MTEKKEKEIVEKEKEESLEQKVQIKKPTEKTSEEEKSDDSKANPKIDSKEEDVKVKENEESKEEKKTTEGKKSTIKKSQTLVDIKNVPISTKHSIAICNFIRKKEIAQIIPYLEDVLRLKKSIPMTGEIPHRKGRGVMSGRFPKKATMNFIKILKSASANAIYNGIENPFILEAVSNIGIRPYGRFGRVRRKRTHIRLIISSKKETGNKKMGKNKK
;
A
#
# COMPACT_ATOMS: atom_id res chain seq x y z
N MET A 1 -46.56 -21.71 10.32
CA MET A 1 -45.63 -22.86 10.46
C MET A 1 -44.26 -22.61 9.82
N THR A 2 -44.00 -21.43 9.25
CA THR A 2 -42.77 -21.08 8.53
C THR A 2 -41.70 -20.45 9.43
N GLU A 3 -42.08 -19.64 10.41
CA GLU A 3 -41.11 -18.96 11.30
C GLU A 3 -40.40 -19.88 12.30
N LYS A 4 -41.01 -21.01 12.68
CA LYS A 4 -40.34 -22.02 13.52
C LYS A 4 -39.30 -22.80 12.73
N LYS A 5 -39.54 -23.03 11.43
CA LYS A 5 -38.61 -23.71 10.53
C LYS A 5 -37.39 -22.85 10.20
N GLU A 6 -37.58 -21.54 10.06
CA GLU A 6 -36.48 -20.60 9.80
C GLU A 6 -35.57 -20.43 11.03
N LYS A 7 -36.12 -20.43 12.25
CA LYS A 7 -35.32 -20.40 13.49
C LYS A 7 -34.49 -21.68 13.68
N GLU A 8 -35.04 -22.83 13.31
CA GLU A 8 -34.36 -24.12 13.40
C GLU A 8 -33.20 -24.26 12.39
N ILE A 9 -33.27 -23.59 11.23
CA ILE A 9 -32.19 -23.55 10.24
C ILE A 9 -31.05 -22.63 10.72
N VAL A 10 -31.37 -21.47 11.32
CA VAL A 10 -30.37 -20.54 11.85
C VAL A 10 -29.66 -21.09 13.10
N GLU A 11 -30.33 -21.93 13.89
CA GLU A 11 -29.71 -22.64 15.02
C GLU A 11 -28.77 -23.76 14.55
N LYS A 12 -29.14 -24.51 13.50
CA LYS A 12 -28.28 -25.54 12.88
C LYS A 12 -27.03 -24.96 12.20
N GLU A 13 -27.15 -23.82 11.51
CA GLU A 13 -25.98 -23.14 10.91
C GLU A 13 -25.02 -22.55 11.96
N LYS A 14 -25.52 -22.21 13.16
CA LYS A 14 -24.68 -21.77 14.28
C LYS A 14 -23.93 -22.94 14.94
N GLU A 15 -24.56 -24.10 15.07
CA GLU A 15 -23.91 -25.31 15.59
C GLU A 15 -22.77 -25.80 14.67
N GLU A 16 -22.98 -25.84 13.34
CA GLU A 16 -21.92 -26.22 12.39
C GLU A 16 -20.71 -25.25 12.40
N SER A 17 -20.96 -23.96 12.67
CA SER A 17 -19.90 -22.94 12.78
C SER A 17 -19.06 -23.05 14.07
N LEU A 18 -19.63 -23.67 15.11
CA LEU A 18 -18.97 -23.94 16.39
C LEU A 18 -18.16 -25.25 16.32
N GLU A 19 -18.65 -26.27 15.62
CA GLU A 19 -17.95 -27.56 15.44
C GLU A 19 -16.67 -27.44 14.58
N GLN A 20 -16.65 -26.54 13.58
CA GLN A 20 -15.45 -26.30 12.78
C GLN A 20 -14.35 -25.52 13.52
N LYS A 21 -14.68 -24.82 14.62
CA LYS A 21 -13.70 -24.14 15.48
C LYS A 21 -13.06 -25.05 16.54
N VAL A 22 -13.67 -26.21 16.82
CA VAL A 22 -13.21 -27.14 17.87
C VAL A 22 -12.12 -28.11 17.36
N GLN A 23 -11.96 -28.29 16.05
CA GLN A 23 -10.96 -29.21 15.47
C GLN A 23 -9.52 -28.67 15.43
N ILE A 24 -9.26 -27.41 15.81
CA ILE A 24 -7.91 -26.83 15.82
C ILE A 24 -7.62 -26.28 17.22
N LYS A 25 -7.42 -27.17 18.20
CA LYS A 25 -6.57 -27.00 19.40
C LYS A 25 -6.91 -28.08 20.44
N LYS A 26 -6.05 -29.10 20.54
CA LYS A 26 -5.54 -29.68 21.80
C LYS A 26 -4.50 -30.78 21.50
N PRO A 27 -3.29 -30.72 22.09
CA PRO A 27 -2.46 -31.88 22.35
C PRO A 27 -2.87 -32.52 23.70
N THR A 28 -2.88 -33.84 23.75
CA THR A 28 -3.18 -34.66 24.93
C THR A 28 -1.95 -35.48 25.33
N GLU A 29 -1.60 -35.46 26.62
CA GLU A 29 -0.79 -36.48 27.29
C GLU A 29 -1.61 -37.12 28.43
N LYS A 30 -1.50 -38.45 28.60
CA LYS A 30 -1.31 -39.14 29.90
C LYS A 30 -0.98 -40.64 29.73
N THR A 31 0.14 -41.04 30.37
CA THR A 31 0.49 -42.33 31.07
C THR A 31 0.51 -43.65 30.26
N SER A 32 1.44 -44.61 30.43
CA SER A 32 2.54 -44.91 31.37
C SER A 32 3.36 -46.13 30.83
N GLU A 33 4.55 -46.36 31.40
CA GLU A 33 5.39 -47.60 31.43
C GLU A 33 6.77 -47.57 30.70
N GLU A 34 7.73 -48.21 31.38
CA GLU A 34 9.21 -48.11 31.41
C GLU A 34 9.89 -48.67 30.14
N GLU A 35 11.07 -48.22 29.68
CA GLU A 35 12.43 -48.60 30.15
C GLU A 35 13.55 -47.60 29.69
N LYS A 36 14.71 -47.72 30.36
CA LYS A 36 15.97 -46.90 30.43
C LYS A 36 16.66 -46.60 29.07
N SER A 37 17.50 -45.57 28.85
CA SER A 37 18.69 -45.09 29.61
C SER A 37 19.20 -43.68 29.16
N ASP A 38 19.69 -42.88 30.14
CA ASP A 38 20.77 -41.84 30.17
C ASP A 38 20.84 -40.75 29.06
N ASP A 39 20.88 -39.43 29.31
CA ASP A 39 21.68 -38.66 30.29
C ASP A 39 21.11 -37.23 30.55
N SER A 40 21.62 -36.57 31.60
CA SER A 40 20.99 -35.58 32.50
C SER A 40 21.04 -34.05 32.18
N LYS A 41 19.94 -33.30 32.46
CA LYS A 41 19.78 -32.20 33.48
C LYS A 41 18.51 -31.31 33.29
N ALA A 42 17.81 -31.03 34.40
CA ALA A 42 16.44 -30.50 34.51
C ALA A 42 16.28 -28.97 34.77
N ASN A 43 15.10 -28.43 34.42
CA ASN A 43 14.51 -27.12 34.82
C ASN A 43 13.81 -27.19 36.21
N PRO A 44 13.28 -26.08 36.82
CA PRO A 44 11.87 -25.67 36.54
C PRO A 44 11.43 -24.19 36.80
N LYS A 45 10.23 -23.85 36.25
CA LYS A 45 9.13 -22.90 36.68
C LYS A 45 8.78 -21.81 35.62
N ILE A 46 7.64 -21.81 34.88
CA ILE A 46 6.17 -21.81 35.19
C ILE A 46 5.74 -20.39 35.69
N ASP A 47 4.81 -19.60 35.13
CA ASP A 47 3.44 -19.82 34.62
C ASP A 47 2.93 -18.60 33.79
N SER A 48 2.03 -18.82 32.83
CA SER A 48 1.13 -17.79 32.26
C SER A 48 -0.30 -18.33 32.29
N LYS A 49 -1.18 -17.69 33.06
CA LYS A 49 -2.62 -17.97 33.13
C LYS A 49 -3.42 -16.73 32.72
N GLU A 50 -4.38 -16.95 31.82
CA GLU A 50 -5.53 -16.09 31.55
C GLU A 50 -6.77 -16.65 32.28
N GLU A 51 -7.67 -15.74 32.66
CA GLU A 51 -9.15 -15.82 32.84
C GLU A 51 -9.54 -14.57 33.68
N ASP A 52 -10.66 -13.86 33.58
CA ASP A 52 -11.62 -13.49 32.55
C ASP A 52 -12.64 -12.52 33.24
N VAL A 53 -13.45 -11.77 32.47
CA VAL A 53 -14.72 -11.07 32.85
C VAL A 53 -14.67 -9.70 33.58
N LYS A 54 -15.05 -8.58 32.92
CA LYS A 54 -16.42 -8.00 32.89
C LYS A 54 -16.52 -6.63 32.18
N VAL A 55 -17.60 -6.49 31.42
CA VAL A 55 -18.07 -5.38 30.57
C VAL A 55 -18.53 -4.14 31.37
N LYS A 56 -18.34 -2.92 30.82
CA LYS A 56 -19.36 -1.85 30.69
C LYS A 56 -18.89 -0.67 29.82
N GLU A 57 -19.73 -0.34 28.84
CA GLU A 57 -19.71 0.87 28.02
C GLU A 57 -19.92 2.12 28.87
N ASN A 58 -19.26 3.22 28.49
CA ASN A 58 -19.82 4.58 28.51
C ASN A 58 -18.95 5.52 27.67
N GLU A 59 -19.64 6.25 26.79
CA GLU A 59 -19.14 7.28 25.88
C GLU A 59 -18.73 8.56 26.63
N GLU A 60 -18.02 9.42 25.90
CA GLU A 60 -17.86 10.88 26.12
C GLU A 60 -17.05 11.38 27.34
N SER A 61 -15.82 11.84 27.05
CA SER A 61 -15.19 13.10 27.53
C SER A 61 -13.65 12.99 27.53
N LYS A 62 -13.03 13.25 26.38
CA LYS A 62 -11.63 13.69 26.27
C LYS A 62 -11.41 14.46 24.97
N GLU A 63 -12.36 15.33 24.64
CA GLU A 63 -12.04 16.61 24.01
C GLU A 63 -11.45 17.54 25.09
N GLU A 64 -10.59 18.46 24.65
CA GLU A 64 -9.93 19.51 25.45
C GLU A 64 -8.64 19.13 26.21
N LYS A 65 -7.53 19.05 25.45
CA LYS A 65 -6.48 20.09 25.46
C LYS A 65 -5.24 19.62 24.71
N LYS A 66 -5.10 20.09 23.46
CA LYS A 66 -3.82 20.47 22.85
C LYS A 66 -4.08 21.56 21.81
N THR A 67 -4.06 22.79 22.34
CA THR A 67 -3.57 24.03 21.72
C THR A 67 -3.89 24.27 20.24
N THR A 68 -4.84 25.16 20.04
CA THR A 68 -4.97 26.04 18.87
C THR A 68 -3.66 26.78 18.60
N GLU A 69 -2.76 26.18 17.83
CA GLU A 69 -1.64 26.89 17.23
C GLU A 69 -2.10 27.46 15.89
N GLY A 70 -2.14 28.80 15.84
CA GLY A 70 -2.73 29.57 14.75
C GLY A 70 -2.21 29.16 13.37
N LYS A 71 -3.15 28.86 12.46
CA LYS A 71 -2.85 28.79 11.03
C LYS A 71 -2.52 30.20 10.54
N LYS A 72 -1.24 30.56 10.65
CA LYS A 72 -0.59 31.57 9.83
C LYS A 72 -1.10 31.38 8.40
N SER A 73 -1.57 32.45 7.76
CA SER A 73 -2.00 32.45 6.37
C SER A 73 -0.82 32.12 5.47
N THR A 74 -0.52 30.83 5.31
CA THR A 74 0.47 30.34 4.38
C THR A 74 -0.01 30.67 2.97
N ILE A 75 0.80 31.44 2.24
CA ILE A 75 0.63 31.73 0.82
C ILE A 75 0.34 30.42 0.10
N LYS A 76 -0.88 30.26 -0.41
CA LYS A 76 -1.30 29.05 -1.14
C LYS A 76 -0.46 28.95 -2.41
N LYS A 77 0.33 27.89 -2.53
CA LYS A 77 1.12 27.64 -3.74
C LYS A 77 0.21 27.00 -4.77
N SER A 78 0.24 27.49 -6.00
CA SER A 78 -0.50 26.88 -7.12
C SER A 78 -0.04 25.44 -7.39
N GLN A 79 1.25 25.16 -7.18
CA GLN A 79 1.87 23.87 -7.47
C GLN A 79 2.76 23.38 -6.33
N THR A 80 2.84 22.06 -6.21
CA THR A 80 3.76 21.36 -5.31
C THR A 80 4.76 20.55 -6.12
N LEU A 81 6.05 20.79 -5.88
CA LEU A 81 7.14 20.00 -6.43
C LEU A 81 7.59 18.94 -5.42
N VAL A 82 7.70 17.70 -5.86
CA VAL A 82 8.28 16.60 -5.08
C VAL A 82 9.44 16.03 -5.88
N ASP A 83 10.66 16.20 -5.37
CA ASP A 83 11.88 15.63 -5.95
C ASP A 83 12.51 14.64 -4.97
N ILE A 84 12.68 13.40 -5.41
CA ILE A 84 13.21 12.31 -4.59
C ILE A 84 14.41 11.72 -5.30
N LYS A 85 15.54 11.73 -4.59
CA LYS A 85 16.82 11.33 -5.17
C LYS A 85 17.23 9.92 -4.76
N ASN A 86 17.96 9.24 -5.65
CA ASN A 86 18.63 7.97 -5.38
C ASN A 86 17.71 6.84 -4.86
N VAL A 87 16.49 6.74 -5.39
CA VAL A 87 15.57 5.67 -5.02
C VAL A 87 16.07 4.35 -5.62
N PRO A 88 16.11 3.22 -4.86
CA PRO A 88 16.72 1.96 -5.30
C PRO A 88 15.86 1.15 -6.28
N ILE A 89 15.45 1.76 -7.39
CA ILE A 89 14.54 1.22 -8.41
C ILE A 89 15.21 1.26 -9.78
N SER A 90 14.74 0.42 -10.71
CA SER A 90 15.11 0.47 -12.12
C SER A 90 14.48 1.65 -12.83
N THR A 91 15.27 2.41 -13.58
CA THR A 91 14.82 3.56 -14.38
C THR A 91 13.76 3.18 -15.40
N LYS A 92 13.93 2.07 -16.13
CA LYS A 92 12.96 1.60 -17.13
C LYS A 92 11.57 1.33 -16.55
N HIS A 93 11.51 0.79 -15.32
CA HIS A 93 10.23 0.55 -14.64
C HIS A 93 9.64 1.85 -14.13
N SER A 94 10.46 2.75 -13.59
CA SER A 94 10.01 4.07 -13.14
C SER A 94 9.44 4.90 -14.29
N ILE A 95 10.06 4.88 -15.48
CA ILE A 95 9.58 5.62 -16.66
C ILE A 95 8.17 5.15 -17.05
N ALA A 96 7.94 3.83 -17.07
CA ALA A 96 6.63 3.27 -17.39
C ALA A 96 5.56 3.67 -16.36
N ILE A 97 5.91 3.65 -15.07
CA ILE A 97 5.00 4.12 -14.01
C ILE A 97 4.74 5.61 -14.18
N CYS A 98 5.76 6.44 -14.37
CA CYS A 98 5.62 7.88 -14.58
C CYS A 98 4.70 8.19 -15.77
N ASN A 99 4.86 7.49 -16.90
CA ASN A 99 3.99 7.64 -18.06
C ASN A 99 2.54 7.25 -17.75
N PHE A 100 2.33 6.22 -16.94
CA PHE A 100 1.00 5.77 -16.54
C PHE A 100 0.29 6.74 -15.58
N ILE A 101 1.02 7.34 -14.62
CA ILE A 101 0.45 8.23 -13.59
C ILE A 101 0.31 9.68 -14.06
N ARG A 102 1.04 10.08 -15.09
CA ARG A 102 0.98 11.44 -15.64
C ARG A 102 -0.44 11.78 -16.07
N LYS A 103 -0.89 13.00 -15.75
CA LYS A 103 -2.24 13.52 -16.03
C LYS A 103 -3.37 12.72 -15.35
N LYS A 104 -3.11 12.16 -14.17
CA LYS A 104 -4.13 11.48 -13.36
C LYS A 104 -4.16 12.03 -11.94
N GLU A 105 -5.28 11.81 -11.28
CA GLU A 105 -5.50 12.15 -9.88
C GLU A 105 -4.85 11.11 -8.97
N ILE A 106 -4.22 11.54 -7.88
CA ILE A 106 -3.51 10.65 -6.95
C ILE A 106 -4.48 9.61 -6.36
N ALA A 107 -5.71 10.00 -6.07
CA ALA A 107 -6.76 9.14 -5.53
C ALA A 107 -7.06 7.92 -6.41
N GLN A 108 -6.97 8.06 -7.74
CA GLN A 108 -7.20 6.96 -8.69
C GLN A 108 -5.95 6.08 -8.87
N ILE A 109 -4.76 6.66 -8.70
CA ILE A 109 -3.49 5.99 -8.95
C ILE A 109 -3.16 5.00 -7.83
N ILE A 110 -3.32 5.38 -6.56
CA ILE A 110 -2.97 4.53 -5.41
C ILE A 110 -3.65 3.15 -5.49
N PRO A 111 -4.99 3.04 -5.63
CA PRO A 111 -5.64 1.73 -5.71
C PRO A 111 -5.22 0.95 -6.96
N TYR A 112 -4.95 1.62 -8.08
CA TYR A 112 -4.43 0.95 -9.28
C TYR A 112 -3.04 0.32 -9.03
N LEU A 113 -2.14 1.04 -8.35
CA LEU A 113 -0.81 0.52 -8.03
C LEU A 113 -0.89 -0.62 -7.00
N GLU A 114 -1.86 -0.61 -6.09
CA GLU A 114 -2.13 -1.73 -5.19
C GLU A 114 -2.61 -2.96 -5.95
N ASP A 115 -3.49 -2.81 -6.96
CA ASP A 115 -3.88 -3.89 -7.86
C ASP A 115 -2.70 -4.46 -8.66
N VAL A 116 -1.75 -3.62 -9.05
CA VAL A 116 -0.51 -4.05 -9.72
C VAL A 116 0.35 -4.91 -8.78
N LEU A 117 0.43 -4.57 -7.49
CA LEU A 117 1.13 -5.39 -6.49
C LEU A 117 0.48 -6.76 -6.34
N ARG A 118 -0.86 -6.80 -6.38
CA ARG A 118 -1.66 -8.03 -6.37
C ARG A 118 -1.67 -8.77 -7.72
N LEU A 119 -0.90 -8.31 -8.71
CA LEU A 119 -0.81 -8.88 -10.06
C LEU A 119 -2.14 -8.90 -10.84
N LYS A 120 -3.14 -8.11 -10.42
CA LYS A 120 -4.45 -8.03 -11.09
C LYS A 120 -4.42 -7.15 -12.33
N LYS A 121 -3.65 -6.05 -12.28
CA LYS A 121 -3.52 -5.07 -13.37
C LYS A 121 -2.06 -4.90 -13.77
N SER A 122 -1.75 -4.93 -15.06
CA SER A 122 -0.39 -4.71 -15.55
C SER A 122 -0.13 -3.22 -15.81
N ILE A 123 1.14 -2.82 -15.70
CA ILE A 123 1.58 -1.51 -16.18
C ILE A 123 2.01 -1.67 -17.64
N PRO A 124 1.49 -0.84 -18.57
CA PRO A 124 1.93 -0.86 -19.96
C PRO A 124 3.41 -0.47 -20.03
N MET A 125 4.18 -1.27 -20.76
CA MET A 125 5.61 -1.05 -20.94
C MET A 125 5.99 -1.32 -22.39
N THR A 126 6.87 -0.49 -22.94
CA THR A 126 7.41 -0.63 -24.29
C THR A 126 8.69 -1.48 -24.31
N GLY A 127 8.88 -2.22 -25.42
CA GLY A 127 10.01 -3.10 -25.69
C GLY A 127 9.62 -4.59 -25.70
N GLU A 128 10.63 -5.45 -25.65
CA GLU A 128 10.50 -6.92 -25.63
C GLU A 128 9.91 -7.42 -24.31
N ILE A 129 8.59 -7.28 -24.17
CA ILE A 129 7.85 -7.62 -22.96
C ILE A 129 6.66 -8.49 -23.34
N PRO A 130 6.36 -9.55 -22.56
CA PRO A 130 5.22 -10.40 -22.83
C PRO A 130 3.92 -9.61 -22.94
N HIS A 131 3.09 -10.01 -23.90
CA HIS A 131 1.73 -9.51 -24.01
C HIS A 131 0.93 -9.83 -22.75
N ARG A 132 0.04 -8.92 -22.35
CA ARG A 132 -0.81 -9.09 -21.17
C ARG A 132 -2.26 -8.83 -21.51
N LYS A 133 -3.15 -9.55 -20.84
CA LYS A 133 -4.59 -9.34 -20.96
C LYS A 133 -4.97 -8.08 -20.19
N GLY A 134 -5.57 -7.10 -20.87
CA GLY A 134 -6.04 -5.87 -20.26
C GLY A 134 -6.47 -4.84 -21.30
N ARG A 135 -7.47 -4.01 -20.97
CA ARG A 135 -7.98 -2.98 -21.87
C ARG A 135 -6.89 -1.93 -22.13
N GLY A 136 -6.47 -1.80 -23.39
CA GLY A 136 -5.47 -0.81 -23.81
C GLY A 136 -4.02 -1.16 -23.47
N VAL A 137 -3.72 -2.40 -23.09
CA VAL A 137 -2.35 -2.85 -22.82
C VAL A 137 -2.00 -4.00 -23.75
N MET A 138 -1.25 -3.72 -24.81
CA MET A 138 -0.72 -4.77 -25.69
C MET A 138 0.43 -5.51 -25.00
N SER A 139 1.36 -4.79 -24.36
CA SER A 139 2.53 -5.34 -23.66
C SER A 139 2.65 -4.73 -22.25
N GLY A 140 2.94 -5.56 -21.24
CA GLY A 140 2.97 -5.09 -19.86
C GLY A 140 3.68 -5.99 -18.86
N ARG A 141 4.08 -5.41 -17.73
CA ARG A 141 4.75 -6.11 -16.62
C ARG A 141 4.21 -5.63 -15.26
N PHE A 142 4.57 -6.35 -14.21
CA PHE A 142 4.21 -6.05 -12.82
C PHE A 142 5.47 -5.68 -12.01
N PRO A 143 5.94 -4.43 -12.08
CA PRO A 143 7.19 -4.00 -11.44
C PRO A 143 7.05 -3.84 -9.92
N LYS A 144 6.94 -4.94 -9.17
CA LYS A 144 6.67 -4.98 -7.72
C LYS A 144 7.48 -3.97 -6.89
N LYS A 145 8.81 -3.97 -7.03
CA LYS A 145 9.71 -3.08 -6.28
C LYS A 145 9.47 -1.59 -6.59
N ALA A 146 9.22 -1.28 -7.87
CA ALA A 146 8.99 0.10 -8.28
C ALA A 146 7.65 0.58 -7.73
N THR A 147 6.59 -0.20 -7.95
CA THR A 147 5.23 0.09 -7.49
C THR A 147 5.16 0.36 -5.99
N MET A 148 5.81 -0.48 -5.17
CA MET A 148 5.84 -0.31 -3.71
C MET A 148 6.43 1.05 -3.29
N ASN A 149 7.53 1.46 -3.92
CA ASN A 149 8.14 2.75 -3.63
C ASN A 149 7.28 3.91 -4.15
N PHE A 150 6.69 3.80 -5.34
CA PHE A 150 5.80 4.84 -5.88
C PHE A 150 4.58 5.08 -5.00
N ILE A 151 3.99 4.05 -4.40
CA ILE A 151 2.87 4.23 -3.45
C ILE A 151 3.32 5.09 -2.25
N LYS A 152 4.50 4.82 -1.68
CA LYS A 152 5.04 5.63 -0.57
C LYS A 152 5.27 7.09 -0.98
N ILE A 153 5.84 7.29 -2.17
CA ILE A 153 6.10 8.62 -2.73
C ILE A 153 4.79 9.39 -2.93
N LEU A 154 3.77 8.75 -3.52
CA LEU A 154 2.48 9.39 -3.80
C LEU A 154 1.71 9.73 -2.52
N LYS A 155 1.79 8.89 -1.48
CA LYS A 155 1.19 9.20 -0.17
C LYS A 155 1.84 10.44 0.46
N SER A 156 3.17 10.50 0.45
CA SER A 156 3.90 11.69 0.92
C SER A 156 3.58 12.92 0.06
N ALA A 157 3.50 12.76 -1.25
CA ALA A 157 3.17 13.84 -2.17
C ALA A 157 1.73 14.37 -1.97
N SER A 158 0.78 13.49 -1.66
CA SER A 158 -0.59 13.85 -1.29
C SER A 158 -0.62 14.68 -0.01
N ALA A 159 0.12 14.26 1.03
CA ALA A 159 0.21 15.02 2.27
C ALA A 159 0.81 16.41 2.05
N ASN A 160 1.87 16.52 1.23
CA ASN A 160 2.48 17.80 0.89
C ASN A 160 1.52 18.71 0.09
N ALA A 161 0.73 18.13 -0.81
CA ALA A 161 -0.26 18.88 -1.58
C ALA A 161 -1.37 19.45 -0.69
N ILE A 162 -1.88 18.64 0.25
CA ILE A 162 -2.86 19.07 1.26
C ILE A 162 -2.30 20.20 2.12
N TYR A 163 -1.05 20.06 2.57
CA TYR A 163 -0.36 21.10 3.33
C TYR A 163 -0.26 22.44 2.57
N ASN A 164 0.00 22.39 1.26
CA ASN A 164 0.05 23.57 0.41
C ASN A 164 -1.33 24.12 0.00
N GLY A 165 -2.43 23.50 0.45
CA GLY A 165 -3.80 23.92 0.15
C GLY A 165 -4.31 23.51 -1.23
N ILE A 166 -3.70 22.50 -1.86
CA ILE A 166 -4.15 21.97 -3.15
C ILE A 166 -5.25 20.93 -2.90
N GLU A 167 -6.49 21.30 -3.21
CA GLU A 167 -7.63 20.39 -3.21
C GLU A 167 -7.60 19.49 -4.46
N ASN A 168 -7.84 18.18 -4.25
CA ASN A 168 -7.81 17.15 -5.29
C ASN A 168 -6.50 17.13 -6.10
N PRO A 169 -5.40 16.60 -5.53
CA PRO A 169 -4.08 16.66 -6.13
C PRO A 169 -4.02 15.91 -7.47
N PHE A 170 -3.68 16.65 -8.51
CA PHE A 170 -3.54 16.16 -9.88
C PHE A 170 -2.07 16.19 -10.30
N ILE A 171 -1.57 15.09 -10.87
CA ILE A 171 -0.18 15.01 -11.35
C ILE A 171 -0.09 15.63 -12.74
N LEU A 172 0.51 16.82 -12.83
CA LEU A 172 0.73 17.51 -14.10
C LEU A 172 1.89 16.86 -14.87
N GLU A 173 3.03 16.69 -14.19
CA GLU A 173 4.23 16.06 -14.74
C GLU A 173 4.80 15.02 -13.79
N ALA A 174 5.27 13.92 -14.38
CA ALA A 174 5.99 12.87 -13.70
C ALA A 174 7.19 12.45 -14.55
N VAL A 175 8.39 12.63 -14.02
CA VAL A 175 9.64 12.35 -14.73
C VAL A 175 10.53 11.49 -13.85
N SER A 176 11.18 10.49 -14.45
CA SER A 176 12.15 9.65 -13.76
C SER A 176 13.47 9.61 -14.51
N ASN A 177 14.55 10.00 -13.83
CA ASN A 177 15.89 10.06 -14.39
C ASN A 177 16.82 9.03 -13.73
N ILE A 178 17.93 8.74 -14.41
CA ILE A 178 18.99 7.91 -13.87
C ILE A 178 19.59 8.60 -12.64
N GLY A 179 19.71 7.89 -11.53
CA GLY A 179 20.41 8.37 -10.34
C GLY A 179 21.83 7.83 -10.21
N ILE A 180 22.54 8.26 -9.17
CA ILE A 180 23.91 7.82 -8.90
C ILE A 180 23.90 6.31 -8.61
N ARG A 181 24.60 5.52 -9.44
CA ARG A 181 24.61 4.05 -9.35
C ARG A 181 25.89 3.55 -8.71
N PRO A 182 25.90 3.24 -7.39
CA PRO A 182 27.09 2.72 -6.74
C PRO A 182 27.41 1.31 -7.23
N TYR A 183 28.70 1.02 -7.31
CA TYR A 183 29.18 -0.32 -7.60
C TYR A 183 28.95 -1.27 -6.42
N GLY A 184 28.69 -2.53 -6.75
CA GLY A 184 28.71 -3.65 -5.82
C GLY A 184 30.13 -4.11 -5.52
N ARG A 185 30.24 -5.23 -4.79
CA ARG A 185 31.53 -5.85 -4.45
C ARG A 185 32.34 -6.11 -5.73
N PHE A 186 33.61 -5.70 -5.72
CA PHE A 186 34.55 -5.85 -6.84
C PHE A 186 34.08 -5.23 -8.18
N GLY A 187 33.17 -4.25 -8.17
CA GLY A 187 32.77 -3.54 -9.39
C GLY A 187 31.86 -4.31 -10.36
N ARG A 188 31.59 -5.61 -10.11
CA ARG A 188 30.88 -6.50 -11.06
C ARG A 188 29.45 -6.08 -11.38
N VAL A 189 28.77 -5.43 -10.43
CA VAL A 189 27.35 -5.06 -10.57
C VAL A 189 27.17 -3.60 -10.23
N ARG A 190 26.51 -2.83 -11.11
CA ARG A 190 26.04 -1.48 -10.77
C ARG A 190 24.63 -1.54 -10.20
N ARG A 191 24.43 -1.06 -8.97
CA ARG A 191 23.09 -1.01 -8.36
C ARG A 191 22.23 0.04 -9.05
N LYS A 192 20.96 -0.28 -9.32
CA LYS A 192 20.04 0.65 -9.96
C LYS A 192 19.53 1.68 -8.95
N ARG A 193 19.61 2.96 -9.34
CA ARG A 193 19.11 4.12 -8.60
C ARG A 193 18.42 5.07 -9.58
N THR A 194 17.35 5.71 -9.13
CA THR A 194 16.52 6.64 -9.92
C THR A 194 16.24 7.92 -9.14
N HIS A 195 16.26 9.05 -9.83
CA HIS A 195 15.65 10.30 -9.36
C HIS A 195 14.20 10.36 -9.87
N ILE A 196 13.26 10.81 -9.06
CA ILE A 196 11.84 10.92 -9.42
C ILE A 196 11.39 12.34 -9.10
N ARG A 197 10.85 13.03 -10.10
CA ARG A 197 10.29 14.37 -9.98
C ARG A 197 8.80 14.33 -10.32
N LEU A 198 7.99 14.88 -9.42
CA LEU A 198 6.55 15.03 -9.60
C LEU A 198 6.17 16.51 -9.44
N ILE A 199 5.37 17.01 -10.37
CA ILE A 199 4.74 18.33 -10.29
C ILE A 199 3.25 18.10 -10.12
N ILE A 200 2.69 18.63 -9.04
CA ILE A 200 1.30 18.44 -8.63
C ILE A 200 0.61 19.80 -8.63
N SER A 201 -0.56 19.88 -9.25
CA SER A 201 -1.39 21.07 -9.32
C SER A 201 -2.85 20.72 -9.02
N SER A 202 -3.70 21.73 -8.88
CA SER A 202 -5.14 21.51 -8.94
C SER A 202 -5.59 21.33 -10.40
N LYS A 203 -6.64 20.54 -10.63
CA LYS A 203 -7.16 20.20 -11.97
C LYS A 203 -7.63 21.43 -12.78
N LYS A 204 -8.09 22.49 -12.09
CA LYS A 204 -8.70 23.68 -12.70
C LYS A 204 -7.75 24.47 -13.62
N GLU A 205 -6.43 24.34 -13.48
CA GLU A 205 -5.45 25.10 -14.28
C GLU A 205 -5.22 24.56 -15.70
N THR A 206 -5.74 23.37 -16.04
CA THR A 206 -5.40 22.69 -17.31
C THR A 206 -6.32 23.02 -18.49
N GLY A 207 -7.41 23.75 -18.27
CA GLY A 207 -8.36 24.15 -19.32
C GLY A 207 -8.16 25.60 -19.75
N ASN A 208 -7.40 25.83 -20.82
CA ASN A 208 -7.46 26.98 -21.76
C ASN A 208 -6.08 27.49 -22.25
N LYS A 209 -5.26 26.60 -22.81
CA LYS A 209 -4.32 26.98 -23.88
C LYS A 209 -4.56 26.09 -25.09
N LYS A 210 -5.70 26.29 -25.78
CA LYS A 210 -5.83 25.84 -27.17
C LYS A 210 -4.90 26.73 -28.00
N MET A 211 -3.68 26.25 -28.26
CA MET A 211 -2.81 26.82 -29.28
C MET A 211 -3.57 26.87 -30.60
N GLY A 212 -3.72 28.08 -31.15
CA GLY A 212 -4.21 28.28 -32.50
C GLY A 212 -3.38 27.45 -33.46
N LYS A 213 -4.03 26.53 -34.17
CA LYS A 213 -3.41 25.86 -35.31
C LYS A 213 -3.28 26.92 -36.40
N ASN A 214 -2.10 27.54 -36.52
CA ASN A 214 -1.75 28.24 -37.76
C ASN A 214 -1.58 27.17 -38.84
N LYS A 215 -2.65 26.94 -39.60
CA LYS A 215 -2.56 26.31 -40.93
C LYS A 215 -1.67 27.23 -41.78
N LYS A 216 -0.52 26.72 -42.21
CA LYS A 216 0.10 27.14 -43.46
C LYS A 216 -0.53 26.33 -44.59
#